data_AF-A0A8H4W7V1-F1
#
_entry.id   AF-A0A8H4W7V1-F1
#
_cell.length_a   1.000
_cell.length_b   1.000
_cell.length_c   1.000
_cell.angle_alpha   90.00
_cell.angle_beta   90.00
_cell.angle_gamma   90.00
#
_symmetry.space_group_name_H-M   'P 1'
#
loop_
_entity.id
_entity.type
_entity.pdbx_description
1 polymer ?
#
loop_
_entity_poly.entity_id
_entity_poly.type
_entity_poly.pdbx_seq_one_letter_code
_entity_poly.pdbx_strand_id
1 'polypeptide(L)'
;MIPYSQNIFKISDPEEIFQFIAQIGFLNTKFIKTLHIWVPWMATLSPWLQLFYVLSKEATRLRSIKLGWGANCDYLWHLERGAMERGLGDNLDFVRALGMIQGLEKLIIKGYYAKNWPIYLEERMGTPVRAICGHYREGRELKGDMNDKELEDQKFLCEMNERELKTFRSYQQGTEDLIP
;
A
#
# COMPACT_ATOMS: atom_id res chain seq x y z
N MET A 1 -22.29 10.82 -23.13
CA MET A 1 -22.14 11.03 -21.67
C MET A 1 -21.08 10.06 -21.18
N ILE A 2 -19.86 10.53 -20.92
CA ILE A 2 -18.74 9.67 -20.49
C ILE A 2 -18.92 9.42 -18.97
N PRO A 3 -18.93 8.17 -18.49
CA PRO A 3 -19.21 7.91 -17.09
C PRO A 3 -17.98 8.24 -16.24
N TYR A 4 -18.03 9.34 -15.50
CA TYR A 4 -17.06 9.68 -14.43
C TYR A 4 -17.25 8.78 -13.18
N SER A 5 -17.50 7.48 -13.35
CA SER A 5 -17.98 6.62 -12.25
C SER A 5 -16.87 5.92 -11.45
N GLN A 6 -15.59 6.00 -11.86
CA GLN A 6 -14.47 5.50 -11.06
C GLN A 6 -13.25 6.44 -11.17
N ASN A 7 -13.27 7.54 -10.43
CA ASN A 7 -12.10 8.42 -10.25
C ASN A 7 -11.04 7.71 -9.40
N ILE A 8 -10.26 6.85 -10.05
CA ILE A 8 -9.12 6.14 -9.47
C ILE A 8 -7.85 6.90 -9.86
N PHE A 9 -7.17 7.46 -8.87
CA PHE A 9 -5.88 8.10 -9.05
C PHE A 9 -4.77 7.16 -8.60
N LYS A 10 -3.72 7.03 -9.40
CA LYS A 10 -2.53 6.22 -9.08
C LYS A 10 -1.38 7.17 -8.81
N ILE A 11 -0.63 6.92 -7.74
CA ILE A 11 0.48 7.77 -7.30
C ILE A 11 1.66 6.88 -6.95
N SER A 12 2.79 7.17 -7.57
CA SER A 12 4.10 6.62 -7.18
C SER A 12 5.04 7.68 -6.61
N ASP A 13 4.73 8.96 -6.86
CA ASP A 13 5.47 10.11 -6.38
C ASP A 13 4.49 11.17 -5.84
N PRO A 14 4.61 11.61 -4.58
CA PRO A 14 3.76 12.66 -4.01
C PRO A 14 3.73 13.96 -4.83
N GLU A 15 4.81 14.29 -5.54
CA GLU A 15 4.85 15.47 -6.41
C GLU A 15 3.79 15.42 -7.52
N GLU A 16 3.47 14.24 -8.04
CA GLU A 16 2.41 14.05 -9.05
C GLU A 16 1.07 14.53 -8.52
N ILE A 17 0.74 14.23 -7.25
CA ILE A 17 -0.50 14.73 -6.66
C ILE A 17 -0.43 16.23 -6.43
N PHE A 18 0.70 16.76 -5.95
CA PHE A 18 0.78 18.19 -5.66
C PHE A 18 0.63 19.01 -6.94
N GLN A 19 1.27 18.57 -8.03
CA GLN A 19 1.09 19.15 -9.36
C GLN A 19 -0.35 19.01 -9.84
N PHE A 20 -0.96 17.83 -9.67
CA PHE A 20 -2.37 17.63 -10.03
C PHE A 20 -3.27 18.60 -9.26
N ILE A 21 -3.17 18.67 -7.93
CA ILE A 21 -3.94 19.58 -7.06
C ILE A 21 -3.72 21.04 -7.46
N ALA A 22 -2.49 21.43 -7.79
CA ALA A 22 -2.19 22.78 -8.26
C ALA A 22 -2.85 23.09 -9.61
N GLN A 23 -2.89 22.11 -10.53
CA GLN A 23 -3.47 22.26 -11.87
C GLN A 23 -5.00 22.30 -11.86
N ILE A 24 -5.65 21.40 -11.09
CA ILE A 24 -7.12 21.33 -11.04
C ILE A 24 -7.71 22.29 -10.00
N GLY A 25 -6.88 22.88 -9.14
CA GLY A 25 -7.31 23.65 -7.99
C GLY A 25 -7.77 22.77 -6.82
N PHE A 26 -7.46 23.22 -5.62
CA PHE A 26 -7.69 22.52 -4.35
C PHE A 26 -9.14 22.05 -4.14
N LEU A 27 -10.11 22.80 -4.67
CA LEU A 27 -11.55 22.48 -4.59
C LEU A 27 -11.95 21.20 -5.33
N ASN A 28 -11.09 20.68 -6.21
CA ASN A 28 -11.37 19.48 -6.99
C ASN A 28 -10.83 18.18 -6.33
N THR A 29 -10.08 18.29 -5.22
CA THR A 29 -9.68 17.13 -4.38
C THR A 29 -10.90 16.36 -3.84
N LYS A 30 -12.04 17.04 -3.66
CA LYS A 30 -13.33 16.44 -3.30
C LYS A 30 -13.84 15.41 -4.33
N PHE A 31 -13.27 15.33 -5.53
CA PHE A 31 -13.67 14.34 -6.53
C PHE A 31 -12.87 13.05 -6.48
N ILE A 32 -11.79 13.01 -5.68
CA ILE A 32 -11.00 11.81 -5.44
C ILE A 32 -11.78 10.91 -4.48
N LYS A 33 -12.35 9.82 -5.02
CA LYS A 33 -13.05 8.81 -4.22
C LYS A 33 -12.16 7.62 -3.89
N THR A 34 -11.25 7.27 -4.81
CA THR A 34 -10.37 6.12 -4.68
C THR A 34 -8.94 6.51 -5.04
N LEU A 35 -8.00 6.16 -4.15
CA LEU A 35 -6.59 6.45 -4.33
C LEU A 35 -5.77 5.16 -4.28
N HIS A 36 -4.91 4.96 -5.27
CA HIS A 36 -3.95 3.87 -5.31
C HIS A 36 -2.56 4.45 -5.15
N ILE A 37 -1.90 4.11 -4.06
CA ILE A 37 -0.57 4.60 -3.72
C ILE A 37 0.41 3.44 -3.76
N TRP A 38 1.55 3.67 -4.41
CA TRP A 38 2.70 2.80 -4.35
C TRP A 38 3.92 3.57 -3.89
N VAL A 39 4.46 3.18 -2.74
CA VAL A 39 5.65 3.81 -2.15
C VAL A 39 6.87 3.00 -2.56
N PRO A 40 7.77 3.54 -3.41
CA PRO A 40 9.00 2.85 -3.76
C PRO A 40 9.90 2.71 -2.52
N TRP A 41 10.78 1.71 -2.50
CA TRP A 41 11.68 1.49 -1.36
C TRP A 41 12.69 2.64 -1.15
N MET A 42 13.01 3.40 -2.20
CA MET A 42 13.88 4.58 -2.13
C MET A 42 13.13 5.87 -1.76
N ALA A 43 11.86 5.77 -1.38
CA ALA A 43 11.03 6.94 -1.07
C ALA A 43 11.61 7.74 0.11
N THR A 44 11.63 9.07 -0.05
CA THR A 44 11.90 9.99 1.06
C THR A 44 10.63 10.21 1.88
N LEU A 45 10.75 10.29 3.21
CA LEU A 45 9.59 10.33 4.11
C LEU A 45 8.74 11.62 3.97
N SER A 46 9.40 12.78 3.91
CA SER A 46 8.73 14.09 4.05
C SER A 46 7.59 14.35 3.05
N PRO A 47 7.74 14.08 1.73
CA PRO A 47 6.66 14.32 0.77
C PRO A 47 5.42 13.47 1.06
N TRP A 48 5.57 12.24 1.57
CA TRP A 48 4.45 11.39 1.96
C TRP A 48 3.71 11.89 3.18
N LEU A 49 4.44 12.41 4.19
CA LEU A 49 3.81 13.02 5.36
C LEU A 49 2.95 14.22 4.98
N GLN A 50 3.47 15.08 4.09
CA GLN A 50 2.72 16.22 3.55
C GLN A 50 1.48 15.76 2.77
N LEU A 51 1.63 14.73 1.94
CA LEU A 51 0.51 14.15 1.19
C LEU A 51 -0.61 13.68 2.13
N PHE A 52 -0.29 12.87 3.14
CA PHE A 52 -1.29 12.35 4.08
C PHE A 52 -1.91 13.47 4.92
N TYR A 53 -1.13 14.48 5.30
CA TYR A 53 -1.66 15.66 5.97
C TYR A 53 -2.74 16.34 5.11
N VAL A 54 -2.43 16.63 3.83
CA VAL A 54 -3.40 17.25 2.90
C VAL A 54 -4.63 16.35 2.72
N LEU A 55 -4.45 15.04 2.51
CA LEU A 55 -5.56 14.11 2.37
C LEU A 55 -6.46 14.09 3.62
N SER A 56 -5.87 14.13 4.81
CA SER A 56 -6.60 14.10 6.08
C SER A 56 -7.46 15.35 6.30
N LYS A 57 -7.07 16.49 5.73
CA LYS A 57 -7.79 17.77 5.88
C LYS A 57 -8.80 18.02 4.77
N GLU A 58 -8.47 17.63 3.55
CA GLU A 58 -9.13 18.17 2.36
C GLU A 58 -9.90 17.13 1.56
N ALA A 59 -9.44 15.87 1.59
CA ALA A 59 -10.05 14.80 0.82
C ALA A 59 -11.28 14.20 1.51
N THR A 60 -12.23 15.05 1.92
CA THR A 60 -13.46 14.69 2.67
C THR A 60 -14.37 13.66 1.98
N ARG A 61 -14.22 13.47 0.66
CA ARG A 61 -14.96 12.50 -0.15
C ARG A 61 -14.14 11.27 -0.54
N LEU A 62 -12.91 11.16 -0.06
CA LEU A 62 -12.12 9.95 -0.21
C LEU A 62 -12.79 8.83 0.58
N ARG A 63 -12.96 7.68 -0.06
CA ARG A 63 -13.63 6.50 0.51
C ARG A 63 -12.74 5.27 0.50
N SER A 64 -11.81 5.18 -0.44
CA SER A 64 -10.98 4.00 -0.61
C SER A 64 -9.52 4.36 -0.84
N ILE A 65 -8.63 3.74 -0.08
CA ILE A 65 -7.19 3.77 -0.33
C ILE A 65 -6.69 2.35 -0.55
N LYS A 66 -5.89 2.16 -1.60
CA LYS A 66 -5.03 0.99 -1.77
C LYS A 66 -3.58 1.45 -1.70
N LEU A 67 -2.91 1.15 -0.61
CA LEU A 67 -1.52 1.53 -0.36
C LEU A 67 -0.61 0.30 -0.45
N GLY A 68 0.56 0.46 -1.03
CA GLY A 68 1.59 -0.56 -0.98
C GLY A 68 2.98 0.01 -0.76
N TRP A 69 3.82 -0.74 -0.07
CA TRP A 69 5.23 -0.43 0.14
C TRP A 69 6.11 -1.41 -0.63
N GLY A 70 7.08 -0.86 -1.36
CA GLY A 70 8.21 -1.62 -1.87
C GLY A 70 9.29 -1.77 -0.80
N ALA A 71 10.03 -2.87 -0.89
CA ALA A 71 11.32 -3.07 -0.26
C ALA A 71 12.29 -3.63 -1.32
N ASN A 72 13.59 -3.36 -1.18
CA ASN A 72 14.60 -4.07 -1.92
C ASN A 72 14.96 -5.35 -1.15
N CYS A 73 14.63 -6.50 -1.73
CA CYS A 73 14.80 -7.82 -1.11
C CYS A 73 15.86 -8.66 -1.82
N ASP A 74 16.75 -8.04 -2.61
CA ASP A 74 17.76 -8.76 -3.38
C ASP A 74 18.70 -9.59 -2.50
N TYR A 75 18.92 -9.13 -1.26
CA TYR A 75 19.76 -9.81 -0.27
C TYR A 75 19.11 -9.80 1.12
N LEU A 76 19.40 -10.81 1.94
CA LEU A 76 18.77 -10.94 3.26
C LEU A 76 19.11 -9.81 4.22
N TRP A 77 20.33 -9.27 4.17
CA TRP A 77 20.74 -8.14 5.03
C TRP A 77 20.00 -6.85 4.70
N HIS A 78 19.42 -6.71 3.50
CA HIS A 78 18.53 -5.60 3.17
C HIS A 78 17.24 -5.59 3.99
N LEU A 79 16.91 -6.71 4.64
CA LEU A 79 15.74 -6.84 5.51
C LEU A 79 16.09 -6.57 6.98
N GLU A 80 17.31 -6.17 7.32
CA GLU A 80 17.66 -5.82 8.70
C GLU A 80 17.02 -4.49 9.12
N ARG A 81 16.45 -4.42 10.32
CA ARG A 81 15.79 -3.20 10.82
C ARG A 81 16.73 -2.00 10.72
N GLY A 82 16.22 -0.91 10.14
CA GLY A 82 16.97 0.33 9.92
C GLY A 82 17.75 0.37 8.60
N ALA A 83 17.81 -0.73 7.84
CA ALA A 83 18.32 -0.72 6.48
C ALA A 83 17.44 0.15 5.58
N MET A 84 18.07 0.97 4.73
CA MET A 84 17.37 1.87 3.80
C MET A 84 16.49 1.09 2.83
N GLU A 85 16.92 -0.12 2.47
CA GLU A 85 16.30 -1.04 1.53
C GLU A 85 14.92 -1.53 2.00
N ARG A 86 14.63 -1.43 3.31
CA ARG A 86 13.31 -1.75 3.86
C ARG A 86 12.22 -0.75 3.48
N GLY A 87 12.62 0.43 2.98
CA GLY A 87 11.73 1.50 2.61
C GLY A 87 10.98 2.10 3.80
N LEU A 88 9.80 2.68 3.52
CA LEU A 88 8.97 3.34 4.55
C LEU A 88 7.97 2.41 5.21
N GLY A 89 8.04 1.13 4.88
CA GLY A 89 7.18 0.07 5.39
C GLY A 89 7.59 -0.44 6.77
N ASP A 90 8.31 0.34 7.57
CA ASP A 90 8.60 0.23 9.03
C ASP A 90 8.80 1.57 9.72
N ASN A 91 8.39 2.65 9.06
CA ASN A 91 8.48 3.99 9.57
C ASN A 91 7.23 4.39 10.38
N LEU A 92 7.42 4.72 11.66
CA LEU A 92 6.32 5.09 12.57
C LEU A 92 5.64 6.40 12.19
N ASP A 93 6.38 7.41 11.74
CA ASP A 93 5.80 8.70 11.37
C ASP A 93 4.92 8.58 10.12
N PHE A 94 5.35 7.74 9.17
CA PHE A 94 4.58 7.42 7.98
C PHE A 94 3.21 6.82 8.33
N VAL A 95 3.18 5.76 9.15
CA VAL A 95 1.92 5.10 9.50
C VAL A 95 1.03 5.99 10.38
N ARG A 96 1.62 6.81 11.26
CA ARG A 96 0.88 7.76 12.09
C ARG A 96 0.18 8.79 11.22
N ALA A 97 0.88 9.36 10.24
CA ALA A 97 0.32 10.31 9.29
C ALA A 97 -0.79 9.68 8.44
N LEU A 98 -0.59 8.44 7.95
CA LEU A 98 -1.64 7.70 7.25
C LEU A 98 -2.90 7.53 8.11
N GLY A 99 -2.73 7.17 9.38
CA GLY A 99 -3.83 7.00 10.34
C GLY A 99 -4.57 8.29 10.70
N MET A 100 -4.10 9.46 10.27
CA MET A 100 -4.84 10.72 10.42
C MET A 100 -5.99 10.86 9.43
N ILE A 101 -6.01 10.07 8.35
CA ILE A 101 -7.10 10.09 7.38
C ILE A 101 -8.33 9.43 8.00
N GLN A 102 -9.49 10.08 7.90
CA GLN A 102 -10.75 9.63 8.51
C GLN A 102 -11.86 9.54 7.47
N GLY A 103 -12.90 8.74 7.76
CA GLY A 103 -14.07 8.61 6.89
C GLY A 103 -13.85 7.73 5.64
N LEU A 104 -12.82 6.88 5.65
CA LEU A 104 -12.68 5.83 4.65
C LEU A 104 -13.74 4.75 4.88
N GLU A 105 -14.19 4.14 3.79
CA GLU A 105 -14.99 2.92 3.81
C GLU A 105 -14.09 1.68 3.67
N LYS A 106 -12.91 1.85 3.06
CA LYS A 106 -12.00 0.75 2.74
C LYS A 106 -10.54 1.17 2.74
N LEU A 107 -9.71 0.43 3.45
CA LEU A 107 -8.26 0.49 3.32
C LEU A 107 -7.71 -0.87 2.90
N ILE A 108 -6.94 -0.91 1.82
CA ILE A 108 -6.16 -2.08 1.43
C ILE A 108 -4.69 -1.73 1.59
N ILE A 109 -3.96 -2.53 2.34
CA ILE A 109 -2.51 -2.43 2.43
C ILE A 109 -1.85 -3.66 1.81
N LYS A 110 -0.72 -3.47 1.12
CA LYS A 110 0.04 -4.55 0.48
C LYS A 110 1.54 -4.27 0.52
N GLY A 111 2.34 -5.24 0.08
CA GLY A 111 3.79 -5.10 0.02
C GLY A 111 4.44 -5.35 1.38
N TYR A 112 5.53 -4.64 1.64
CA TYR A 112 6.37 -4.87 2.81
C TYR A 112 5.96 -3.92 3.94
N TYR A 113 5.33 -4.47 4.98
CA TYR A 113 4.89 -3.70 6.13
C TYR A 113 5.06 -4.43 7.46
N ALA A 114 5.29 -3.67 8.54
CA ALA A 114 5.36 -4.16 9.91
C ALA A 114 4.08 -4.87 10.32
N LYS A 115 4.30 -5.83 11.19
CA LYS A 115 3.30 -6.79 11.64
C LYS A 115 2.02 -6.16 12.19
N ASN A 116 2.15 -5.06 12.93
CA ASN A 116 1.04 -4.51 13.71
C ASN A 116 0.27 -3.38 13.00
N TRP A 117 0.67 -2.93 11.81
CA TRP A 117 -0.09 -1.85 11.14
C TRP A 117 -1.49 -2.17 10.70
N PRO A 118 -1.84 -3.38 10.22
CA PRO A 118 -3.23 -3.68 9.91
C PRO A 118 -4.15 -3.39 11.11
N ILE A 119 -3.77 -3.89 12.29
CA ILE A 119 -4.54 -3.72 13.54
C ILE A 119 -4.55 -2.25 13.96
N TYR A 120 -3.37 -1.61 14.03
CA TYR A 120 -3.28 -0.20 14.41
C TYR A 120 -4.11 0.71 13.50
N LEU A 121 -4.05 0.52 12.17
CA LEU A 121 -4.80 1.34 11.21
C LEU A 121 -6.30 1.09 11.31
N GLU A 122 -6.73 -0.15 11.52
CA GLU A 122 -8.13 -0.50 11.71
C GLU A 122 -8.71 0.19 12.95
N GLU A 123 -8.00 0.10 14.09
CA GLU A 123 -8.38 0.77 15.33
C GLU A 123 -8.36 2.30 15.20
N ARG A 124 -7.30 2.85 14.59
CA ARG A 124 -7.08 4.30 14.50
C ARG A 124 -8.05 5.00 13.54
N MET A 125 -8.45 4.32 12.47
CA MET A 125 -9.29 4.90 11.41
C MET A 125 -10.75 4.42 11.48
N GLY A 126 -11.06 3.47 12.37
CA GLY A 126 -12.39 2.87 12.48
C GLY A 126 -12.89 2.24 11.17
N THR A 127 -11.96 1.75 10.34
CA THR A 127 -12.24 1.26 8.98
C THR A 127 -11.60 -0.12 8.81
N PRO A 128 -12.29 -1.12 8.23
CA PRO A 128 -11.69 -2.43 7.97
C PRO A 128 -10.44 -2.33 7.08
N VAL A 129 -9.35 -2.97 7.53
CA VAL A 129 -8.08 -2.99 6.80
C VAL A 129 -7.85 -4.36 6.18
N ARG A 130 -7.89 -4.44 4.85
CA ARG A 130 -7.50 -5.65 4.12
C ARG A 130 -5.99 -5.64 3.89
N ALA A 131 -5.27 -6.49 4.61
CA ALA A 131 -3.84 -6.64 4.45
C ALA A 131 -3.48 -7.79 3.49
N ILE A 132 -2.60 -7.53 2.52
CA ILE A 132 -2.07 -8.52 1.57
C ILE A 132 -0.58 -8.68 1.83
N CYS A 133 -0.11 -9.89 2.12
CA CYS A 133 1.29 -10.14 2.46
C CYS A 133 2.20 -9.95 1.23
N GLY A 134 3.20 -9.07 1.31
CA GLY A 134 4.15 -8.84 0.22
C GLY A 134 3.45 -8.47 -1.09
N HIS A 135 4.01 -8.93 -2.20
CA HIS A 135 3.44 -8.81 -3.54
C HIS A 135 2.65 -10.04 -3.97
N TYR A 136 2.02 -10.72 -3.00
CA TYR A 136 1.19 -11.90 -3.25
C TYR A 136 0.21 -11.66 -4.39
N ARG A 137 0.24 -12.58 -5.36
CA ARG A 137 -0.61 -12.54 -6.55
C ARG A 137 -1.72 -13.54 -6.35
N GLU A 138 -2.97 -13.07 -6.32
CA GLU A 138 -4.13 -13.96 -6.37
C GLU A 138 -4.06 -14.81 -7.63
N GLY A 139 -4.16 -16.14 -7.48
CA GLY A 139 -4.34 -17.03 -8.62
C GLY A 139 -5.65 -16.70 -9.32
N ARG A 140 -5.73 -16.98 -10.63
CA ARG A 140 -7.02 -16.90 -11.32
C ARG A 140 -7.94 -17.98 -10.76
N GLU A 141 -9.20 -17.65 -10.51
CA GLU A 141 -10.25 -18.66 -10.36
C GLU A 141 -10.42 -19.35 -11.72
N LEU A 142 -9.75 -20.48 -11.91
CA LEU A 142 -9.83 -21.26 -13.13
C LEU A 142 -11.01 -22.24 -13.00
N LYS A 143 -11.99 -22.12 -13.90
CA LYS A 143 -13.13 -23.05 -14.02
C LYS A 143 -12.89 -23.95 -15.24
N GLY A 144 -12.71 -25.25 -15.02
CA GLY A 144 -12.56 -26.27 -16.08
C GLY A 144 -11.36 -27.20 -15.87
N ASP A 145 -11.20 -28.19 -16.76
CA ASP A 145 -10.01 -29.03 -16.82
C ASP A 145 -8.82 -28.20 -17.33
N MET A 146 -7.75 -28.17 -16.54
CA MET A 146 -6.52 -27.44 -16.89
C MET A 146 -5.78 -28.18 -18.00
N ASN A 147 -5.29 -27.43 -18.99
CA ASN A 147 -4.24 -27.96 -19.85
C ASN A 147 -2.87 -27.92 -19.12
N ASP A 148 -1.89 -28.67 -19.62
CA ASP A 148 -0.58 -28.80 -19.00
C ASP A 148 0.13 -27.46 -18.79
N LYS A 149 -0.07 -26.50 -19.71
CA LYS A 149 0.53 -25.16 -19.63
C LYS A 149 -0.10 -24.33 -18.52
N GLU A 150 -1.43 -24.38 -18.36
CA GLU A 150 -2.14 -23.70 -17.28
C GLU A 150 -1.73 -24.25 -15.91
N LEU A 151 -1.51 -25.56 -15.84
CA LEU A 151 -1.01 -26.21 -14.63
C LEU A 151 0.43 -25.76 -14.30
N GLU A 152 1.30 -25.64 -15.30
CA GLU A 152 2.67 -25.15 -15.13
C GLU A 152 2.70 -23.68 -14.68
N ASP A 153 1.90 -22.83 -15.33
CA ASP A 153 1.73 -21.42 -14.96
C ASP A 153 1.23 -21.27 -13.51
N GLN A 154 0.29 -22.12 -13.09
CA GLN A 154 -0.23 -22.12 -11.72
C GLN A 154 0.83 -22.58 -10.71
N LYS A 155 1.59 -23.65 -11.01
CA LYS A 155 2.69 -24.11 -10.15
C LYS A 155 3.74 -23.03 -9.97
N PHE A 156 4.15 -22.39 -11.07
CA PHE A 156 5.10 -21.28 -11.04
C PHE A 156 4.59 -20.12 -10.17
N LEU A 157 3.31 -19.76 -10.29
CA LEU A 157 2.69 -18.73 -9.45
C LEU A 157 2.70 -19.10 -7.96
N CYS A 158 2.37 -20.36 -7.62
CA CYS A 158 2.41 -20.85 -6.25
C CYS A 158 3.82 -20.75 -5.66
N GLU A 159 4.84 -21.22 -6.39
CA GLU A 159 6.24 -21.13 -5.94
C GLU A 159 6.70 -19.68 -5.74
N MET A 160 6.31 -18.77 -6.63
CA MET A 160 6.59 -17.34 -6.47
C MET A 160 5.93 -16.77 -5.21
N ASN A 161 4.66 -17.09 -4.96
CA ASN A 161 3.93 -16.64 -3.79
C ASN A 161 4.50 -17.19 -2.48
N GLU A 162 4.97 -18.45 -2.48
CA GLU A 162 5.64 -19.04 -1.31
C GLU A 162 6.95 -18.33 -0.98
N ARG A 163 7.78 -18.04 -2.00
CA ARG A 163 9.01 -17.25 -1.83
C ARG A 163 8.71 -15.86 -1.29
N GLU A 164 7.74 -15.17 -1.90
CA GLU A 164 7.30 -13.84 -1.47
C GLU A 164 6.82 -13.83 -0.02
N LEU A 165 6.04 -14.84 0.38
CA LEU A 165 5.54 -14.96 1.75
C LEU A 165 6.69 -15.19 2.74
N LYS A 166 7.72 -15.98 2.37
CA LYS A 166 8.91 -16.18 3.20
C LYS A 166 9.71 -14.88 3.36
N THR A 167 9.90 -14.13 2.28
CA THR A 167 10.58 -12.83 2.30
C THR A 167 9.81 -11.83 3.16
N PHE A 168 8.49 -11.74 2.98
CA PHE A 168 7.62 -10.88 3.78
C PHE A 168 7.66 -11.23 5.27
N ARG A 169 7.64 -12.51 5.64
CA ARG A 169 7.80 -12.93 7.04
C ARG A 169 9.16 -12.54 7.60
N SER A 170 10.22 -12.65 6.80
CA SER A 170 11.56 -12.24 7.20
C SER A 170 11.64 -10.72 7.38
N TYR A 171 10.97 -9.95 6.52
CA TYR A 171 10.83 -8.50 6.68
C TYR A 171 10.12 -8.11 7.98
N GLN A 172 9.09 -8.85 8.38
CA GLN A 172 8.33 -8.57 9.59
C GLN A 172 9.09 -8.90 10.88
N GLN A 173 10.14 -9.73 10.82
CA GLN A 173 11.00 -9.99 11.97
C GLN A 173 11.69 -8.69 12.40
N GLY A 174 11.59 -8.36 13.69
CA GLY A 174 12.11 -7.12 14.25
C GLY A 174 11.18 -5.92 14.11
N THR A 175 9.93 -6.14 13.67
CA THR A 175 8.88 -5.10 13.61
C THR A 175 7.80 -5.27 14.67
N GLU A 176 7.90 -6.31 15.51
CA GLU A 176 6.91 -6.66 16.53
C GLU A 176 6.75 -5.60 17.61
N ASP A 177 7.83 -4.88 17.92
CA ASP A 177 7.87 -3.79 18.90
C ASP A 177 7.50 -2.42 18.30
N LEU A 178 7.27 -2.34 16.99
CA LEU A 178 6.82 -1.12 16.32
C LEU A 178 5.33 -0.91 16.60
N ILE A 179 5.06 -0.28 17.73
CA ILE A 179 3.73 0.15 18.17
C ILE A 179 3.61 1.66 17.87
N PRO A 180 2.75 2.07 16.92
CA PRO A 180 2.61 3.47 16.54
C PRO A 180 1.90 4.32 17.59
#